data_AF-A0A920VS09-F1
#
_entry.id   AF-A0A920VS09-F1
#
_cell.length_a   1.000
_cell.length_b   1.000
_cell.length_c   1.000
_cell.angle_alpha   90.00
_cell.angle_beta   90.00
_cell.angle_gamma   90.00
#
_symmetry.space_group_name_H-M   'P 1'
#
loop_
_entity.id
_entity.type
_entity.pdbx_description
1 polymer ?
#
loop_
_entity_poly.entity_id
_entity_poly.type
_entity_poly.pdbx_seq_one_letter_code
_entity_poly.pdbx_strand_id
1 'polypeptide(L)'
;MAELGTMALLIGLGVNAYSLLGSVIGVKIGQPELIVSSRRALYMSILSANVASTALITAFVQNEFAIKYVADHSNTIMDRAYVWVAFYSGNEGSLLYIVLVFQSSQRYQ
;
A
#
# COMPACT_ATOMS: atom_id res chain seq x y z
N MET A 1 -13.77 -1.08 -7.23
CA MET A 1 -12.74 -0.63 -6.25
C MET A 1 -11.32 -0.58 -6.82
N ALA A 2 -11.11 -1.13 -8.02
CA ALA A 2 -9.81 -1.20 -8.69
C ALA A 2 -9.08 0.15 -8.84
N GLU A 3 -9.73 1.17 -9.42
CA GLU A 3 -9.09 2.46 -9.68
C GLU A 3 -8.58 3.14 -8.41
N LEU A 4 -9.35 3.08 -7.33
CA LEU A 4 -8.98 3.65 -6.04
C LEU A 4 -7.76 2.94 -5.45
N GLY A 5 -7.69 1.61 -5.53
CA GLY A 5 -6.53 0.84 -5.12
C GLY A 5 -5.28 1.18 -5.95
N THR A 6 -5.41 1.23 -7.27
CA THR A 6 -4.31 1.59 -8.18
C THR A 6 -3.80 3.00 -7.93
N MET A 7 -4.70 3.99 -7.79
CA MET A 7 -4.31 5.36 -7.49
C MET A 7 -3.63 5.47 -6.12
N ALA A 8 -4.11 4.73 -5.12
CA ALA A 8 -3.46 4.68 -3.82
C ALA A 8 -2.03 4.12 -3.92
N LEU A 9 -1.80 3.05 -4.70
CA LEU A 9 -0.46 2.52 -4.93
C LEU A 9 0.46 3.51 -5.66
N LEU A 10 -0.05 4.22 -6.68
CA LEU A 10 0.72 5.23 -7.41
C LEU A 10 1.09 6.43 -6.53
N ILE A 11 0.15 6.91 -5.70
CA ILE A 11 0.42 7.96 -4.71
C ILE A 11 1.46 7.49 -3.71
N GLY A 12 1.31 6.26 -3.19
CA GLY A 12 2.27 5.67 -2.26
C GLY A 12 3.67 5.57 -2.84
N LEU A 13 3.79 5.18 -4.12
CA LEU A 13 5.06 5.14 -4.84
C LEU A 13 5.69 6.53 -4.94
N GLY A 14 4.93 7.54 -5.36
CA GLY A 14 5.42 8.92 -5.48
C GLY A 14 5.86 9.52 -4.15
N VAL A 15 5.10 9.28 -3.09
CA VAL A 15 5.40 9.73 -1.72
C VAL A 15 6.67 9.06 -1.18
N ASN A 16 6.84 7.74 -1.39
CA ASN A 16 8.06 7.05 -0.98
C ASN A 16 9.29 7.52 -1.77
N ALA A 17 9.15 7.77 -3.08
CA ALA A 17 10.22 8.34 -3.90
C ALA A 17 10.63 9.74 -3.41
N TYR A 18 9.65 10.60 -3.09
CA TYR A 18 9.90 11.91 -2.52
C TYR A 18 10.59 11.83 -1.14
N SER A 19 10.15 10.92 -0.28
CA SER A 19 10.78 10.71 1.03
C SER A 19 12.25 10.30 0.88
N LEU A 20 12.54 9.35 -0.01
CA LEU A 20 13.89 8.87 -0.26
C LEU A 20 14.78 9.99 -0.81
N LEU A 21 14.36 10.62 -1.91
CA LEU A 21 15.14 11.66 -2.58
C LEU A 21 15.30 12.90 -1.72
N GLY A 22 14.23 13.37 -1.10
CA GLY A 22 14.26 14.58 -0.27
C GLY A 22 15.07 14.38 1.01
N SER A 23 15.09 13.18 1.60
CA SER A 23 15.99 12.90 2.75
C SER A 23 17.46 12.96 2.34
N VAL A 24 17.82 12.33 1.21
CA VAL A 24 19.21 12.33 0.70
C VAL A 24 19.65 13.73 0.28
N ILE A 25 18.81 14.43 -0.49
CA ILE A 25 19.10 15.79 -0.96
C ILE A 25 19.16 16.75 0.23
N GLY A 26 18.20 16.69 1.16
CA GLY A 26 18.13 17.55 2.34
C GLY A 26 19.37 17.48 3.21
N VAL A 27 19.93 16.29 3.39
CA VAL A 27 21.23 16.11 4.07
C VAL A 27 22.37 16.72 3.27
N LYS A 28 22.41 16.51 1.95
CA LYS A 28 23.48 17.06 1.08
C LYS A 28 23.50 18.58 1.02
N ILE A 29 22.34 19.23 0.99
CA ILE A 29 22.21 20.69 0.88
C ILE A 29 22.12 21.39 2.25
N GLY A 30 22.10 20.63 3.35
CA GLY A 30 21.99 21.18 4.70
C GLY A 30 20.64 21.86 4.99
N GLN A 31 19.56 21.46 4.31
CA GLN A 31 18.22 22.03 4.53
C GLN A 31 17.38 21.15 5.48
N PRO A 32 17.26 21.51 6.77
CA PRO A 32 16.52 20.70 7.74
C PRO A 32 15.03 20.63 7.43
N GLU A 33 14.44 21.67 6.82
CA GLU A 33 13.03 21.68 6.43
C GLU A 33 12.71 20.58 5.41
N LEU A 34 13.61 20.34 4.45
CA LEU A 34 13.43 19.28 3.46
C LEU A 34 13.49 17.90 4.12
N ILE A 35 14.40 17.69 5.07
CA ILE A 35 14.49 16.45 5.85
C ILE A 35 13.20 16.21 6.64
N VAL A 36 12.67 17.24 7.30
CA VAL A 36 11.40 17.14 8.06
C VAL A 36 10.22 16.84 7.13
N SER A 37 10.15 17.50 5.97
CA SER A 37 9.12 17.24 4.96
C SER A 37 9.17 15.79 4.44
N SER A 38 10.36 15.31 4.09
CA SER A 38 10.57 13.94 3.65
C SER A 38 10.18 12.91 4.71
N ARG A 39 10.50 13.17 5.99
CA ARG A 39 10.02 12.33 7.10
C ARG A 39 8.50 12.32 7.20
N ARG A 40 7.83 13.45 6.99
CA ARG A 40 6.36 13.52 7.00
C ARG A 40 5.73 12.76 5.84
N ALA A 41 6.40 12.73 4.68
CA ALA A 41 5.95 11.94 3.54
C ALA A 41 5.83 10.45 3.88
N LEU A 42 6.70 9.89 4.73
CA LEU A 42 6.55 8.50 5.21
C LEU A 42 5.21 8.23 5.89
N TYR A 43 4.61 9.20 6.59
CA TYR A 43 3.28 9.00 7.18
C TYR A 43 2.17 8.94 6.12
N MET A 44 2.34 9.65 5.00
CA MET A 44 1.40 9.58 3.88
C MET A 44 1.49 8.23 3.15
N SER A 45 2.65 7.57 3.16
CA SER A 45 2.78 6.24 2.56
C SER A 45 2.01 5.17 3.37
N ILE A 46 1.93 5.31 4.70
CA ILE A 46 1.04 4.49 5.56
C ILE A 46 -0.41 4.61 5.11
N LEU A 47 -0.89 5.84 4.90
CA LEU A 47 -2.27 6.06 4.46
C LEU A 47 -2.52 5.38 3.11
N SER A 48 -1.61 5.55 2.17
CA SER A 48 -1.74 4.99 0.82
C SER A 48 -1.81 3.44 0.83
N ALA A 49 -0.99 2.76 1.63
CA ALA A 49 -1.01 1.31 1.71
C ALA A 49 -2.27 0.78 2.40
N ASN A 50 -2.77 1.48 3.43
CA ASN A 50 -4.03 1.14 4.08
C ASN A 50 -5.22 1.27 3.11
N VAL A 51 -5.25 2.35 2.32
CA VAL A 51 -6.29 2.56 1.31
C VAL A 51 -6.23 1.49 0.24
N ALA A 52 -5.05 1.18 -0.30
CA ALA A 52 -4.87 0.11 -1.29
C ALA A 52 -5.28 -1.27 -0.74
N SER A 53 -4.89 -1.59 0.50
CA SER A 53 -5.23 -2.86 1.15
C SER A 53 -6.73 -2.98 1.38
N THR A 54 -7.38 -1.91 1.86
CA THR A 54 -8.84 -1.88 2.06
C THR A 54 -9.58 -2.02 0.74
N ALA A 55 -9.12 -1.35 -0.31
CA ALA A 55 -9.71 -1.46 -1.65
C ALA A 55 -9.61 -2.89 -2.23
N LEU A 56 -8.50 -3.58 -1.99
CA LEU A 56 -8.34 -4.96 -2.44
C LEU A 56 -9.20 -5.94 -1.62
N ILE A 57 -9.26 -5.77 -0.30
CA ILE A 57 -10.12 -6.58 0.57
C ILE A 57 -11.60 -6.39 0.21
N THR A 58 -12.05 -5.17 -0.04
CA THR A 58 -13.43 -4.92 -0.47
C THR A 58 -13.73 -5.54 -1.83
N ALA A 59 -12.77 -5.51 -2.76
CA ALA A 59 -12.90 -6.19 -4.04
C ALA A 59 -13.06 -7.72 -3.89
N PHE A 60 -12.31 -8.36 -2.99
CA PHE A 60 -12.51 -9.77 -2.65
C PHE A 60 -13.89 -10.04 -2.03
N VAL A 61 -14.33 -9.23 -1.07
CA VAL A 61 -15.65 -9.38 -0.43
C VAL A 61 -16.80 -9.21 -1.42
N GLN A 62 -16.63 -8.34 -2.41
CA GLN A 62 -17.62 -8.04 -3.45
C GLN A 62 -17.53 -8.97 -4.67
N ASN A 63 -16.59 -9.92 -4.69
CA ASN A 63 -16.33 -10.80 -5.84
C ASN A 63 -16.10 -10.01 -7.14
N GLU A 64 -15.31 -8.93 -7.09
CA GLU A 64 -15.04 -8.05 -8.22
C GLU A 64 -14.05 -8.70 -9.21
N PHE A 65 -14.50 -9.71 -9.96
CA PHE A 65 -13.67 -10.50 -10.89
C PHE A 65 -13.13 -9.73 -12.11
N ALA A 66 -13.54 -8.47 -12.30
CA ALA A 66 -12.89 -7.57 -13.25
C ALA A 66 -11.42 -7.29 -12.84
N ILE A 67 -11.09 -7.44 -11.56
CA ILE A 67 -9.72 -7.39 -11.06
C ILE A 67 -9.09 -8.78 -11.22
N LYS A 68 -8.06 -8.87 -12.07
CA LYS A 68 -7.35 -10.12 -12.36
C LYS A 68 -6.89 -10.85 -11.09
N TYR A 69 -6.33 -10.12 -10.13
CA TYR A 69 -5.87 -10.72 -8.87
C TYR A 69 -7.00 -11.40 -8.10
N VAL A 70 -8.20 -10.80 -8.06
CA VAL A 70 -9.39 -11.37 -7.40
C VAL A 70 -9.88 -12.59 -8.16
N ALA A 71 -9.93 -12.54 -9.50
CA ALA A 71 -10.32 -13.67 -10.33
C ALA A 71 -9.38 -14.88 -10.21
N ASP A 72 -8.08 -14.64 -10.07
CA ASP A 72 -7.08 -15.71 -9.97
C ASP A 72 -7.02 -16.36 -8.56
N HIS A 73 -7.48 -15.66 -7.52
CA HIS A 73 -7.31 -16.09 -6.11
C HIS A 73 -8.63 -16.23 -5.32
N SER A 74 -9.79 -16.09 -5.95
CA SER A 74 -11.10 -16.28 -5.30
C SER A 74 -12.16 -16.84 -6.26
N ASN A 75 -13.30 -17.26 -5.72
CA ASN A 75 -14.45 -17.71 -6.49
C ASN A 75 -15.76 -17.26 -5.82
N THR A 76 -16.88 -17.42 -6.53
CA THR A 76 -18.21 -16.94 -6.08
C THR A 76 -18.75 -17.60 -4.82
N ILE A 77 -18.23 -18.76 -4.44
CA ILE A 77 -18.69 -19.57 -3.30
C ILE A 77 -17.71 -19.44 -2.11
N MET A 78 -16.65 -18.63 -2.25
CA MET A 78 -15.64 -18.47 -1.24
C MET A 78 -16.23 -17.85 0.03
N ASP A 79 -16.04 -18.53 1.18
CA ASP A 79 -16.38 -17.96 2.48
C ASP A 79 -15.56 -16.69 2.71
N ARG A 80 -16.21 -15.64 3.24
CA ARG A 80 -15.58 -14.37 3.57
C ARG A 80 -14.41 -14.52 4.54
N ALA A 81 -14.41 -15.56 5.37
CA ALA A 81 -13.28 -15.87 6.25
C ALA A 81 -11.97 -16.08 5.46
N TYR A 82 -12.04 -16.62 4.24
CA TYR A 82 -10.86 -16.89 3.40
C TYR A 82 -10.35 -15.66 2.65
N VAL A 83 -11.06 -14.52 2.68
CA VAL A 83 -10.59 -13.27 2.06
C VAL A 83 -9.24 -12.83 2.65
N TRP A 84 -9.02 -13.06 3.94
CA TRP A 84 -7.74 -12.77 4.58
C TRP A 84 -6.60 -13.57 3.99
N VAL A 85 -6.82 -14.85 3.69
CA VAL A 85 -5.82 -15.72 3.08
C VAL A 85 -5.58 -15.34 1.62
N ALA A 86 -6.67 -15.09 0.87
CA ALA A 86 -6.60 -14.67 -0.53
C ALA A 86 -5.91 -13.31 -0.72
N PHE A 87 -6.02 -12.41 0.26
CA PHE A 87 -5.39 -11.10 0.23
C PHE A 87 -3.86 -11.15 0.06
N TYR A 88 -3.19 -12.15 0.65
CA TYR A 88 -1.72 -12.28 0.58
C TYR A 88 -1.24 -13.55 -0.16
N SER A 89 -2.13 -14.28 -0.84
CA SER A 89 -1.80 -15.60 -1.41
C SER A 89 -0.92 -15.55 -2.67
N GLY A 90 -0.98 -14.46 -3.44
CA GLY A 90 -0.20 -14.27 -4.67
C GLY A 90 0.83 -13.14 -4.53
N ASN A 91 1.78 -13.07 -5.47
CA ASN A 91 2.91 -12.12 -5.45
C ASN A 91 2.50 -10.65 -5.25
N GLU A 92 1.46 -10.19 -5.96
CA GLU A 92 1.04 -8.78 -5.89
C GLU A 92 0.46 -8.44 -4.50
N GLY A 93 -0.42 -9.30 -3.97
CA GLY A 93 -1.01 -9.12 -2.64
C GLY A 93 -0.01 -9.35 -1.51
N SER A 94 0.93 -10.28 -1.64
CA SER A 94 1.97 -10.49 -0.62
C SER A 94 2.91 -9.29 -0.52
N LEU A 95 3.24 -8.63 -1.63
CA LEU A 95 4.00 -7.37 -1.62
C LEU A 95 3.23 -6.25 -0.91
N LEU A 96 1.93 -6.09 -1.21
CA LEU A 96 1.09 -5.11 -0.53
C LEU A 96 1.00 -5.39 0.97
N TYR A 97 0.86 -6.66 1.36
CA TYR A 97 0.86 -7.08 2.76
C TYR A 97 2.19 -6.76 3.47
N ILE A 98 3.33 -7.07 2.85
CA ILE A 98 4.65 -6.77 3.42
C ILE A 98 4.83 -5.26 3.59
N VAL A 99 4.42 -4.45 2.61
CA VAL A 99 4.47 -2.99 2.71
C VAL A 99 3.61 -2.50 3.87
N LEU A 100 2.39 -3.01 4.01
CA LEU A 100 1.47 -2.65 5.10
C LEU A 100 2.09 -2.97 6.47
N VAL A 101 2.64 -4.18 6.62
CA VAL A 101 3.30 -4.63 7.87
C VAL A 101 4.53 -3.77 8.16
N PHE A 102 5.40 -3.57 7.17
CA PHE A 102 6.62 -2.79 7.33
C PHE A 102 6.32 -1.36 7.77
N GLN A 103 5.34 -0.71 7.12
CA GLN A 103 4.91 0.64 7.46
C GLN A 103 4.26 0.73 8.84
N SER A 104 3.54 -0.29 9.29
CA SER A 104 2.98 -0.32 10.65
C SER A 104 4.07 -0.34 11.73
N SER A 105 5.23 -0.94 11.44
CA SER A 105 6.36 -1.01 12.38
C SER A 105 7.09 0.33 12.53
N GLN A 106 7.10 1.17 11.49
CA GLN A 106 7.73 2.50 11.50
C GLN A 106 7.07 3.47 12.48
N ARG A 107 5.82 3.21 12.91
CA ARG A 107 5.11 4.05 13.88
C ARG A 107 5.70 3.97 15.31
N TYR A 108 6.56 2.98 15.57
CA TYR A 108 7.13 2.70 16.89
C TYR A 108 8.62 3.09 17.02
N GLN A 109 9.21 3.74 16.01
CA GLN A 109 10.59 4.24 16.01
C GLN A 109 10.63 5.77 15.95
#